data_AF-A0A1M6LS62-F1
#
_entry.id   AF-A0A1M6LS62-F1
#
_cell.length_a   1.000
_cell.length_b   1.000
_cell.length_c   1.000
_cell.angle_alpha   90.00
_cell.angle_beta   90.00
_cell.angle_gamma   90.00
#
_symmetry.space_group_name_H-M   'P 1'
#
loop_
_entity.id
_entity.type
_entity.pdbx_description
1 polymer ?
#
loop_
_entity_poly.entity_id
_entity_poly.type
_entity_poly.pdbx_seq_one_letter_code
_entity_poly.pdbx_strand_id
1 'polypeptide(L)'
;VIGGFFAGVPSAYSLNINDNQDWVWGVGLLLSGLFVAIALMKHGLEKVRNNDINTPWSDYKIGKWWSVCVALFPVFTVVIIGWWIWQAITWYPGNWWDPTEIFSVGTIIVQFAILIGISLLTNNWLANKIGQGHDIMESALEEIRGSK
;
A
#
# COMPACT_ATOMS: atom_id res chain seq x y z
N VAL A 1 -5.96 7.88 17.88
CA VAL A 1 -6.99 7.02 18.52
C VAL A 1 -8.39 7.59 18.35
N ILE A 2 -8.69 8.80 18.83
CA ILE A 2 -10.05 9.40 18.76
C ILE A 2 -10.56 9.55 17.30
N GLY A 3 -9.76 10.11 16.39
CA GLY A 3 -10.17 10.27 14.99
C GLY A 3 -10.44 8.94 14.28
N GLY A 4 -9.61 7.93 14.54
CA GLY A 4 -9.80 6.58 13.99
C GLY A 4 -11.06 5.88 14.52
N PHE A 5 -11.39 6.08 15.79
CA PHE A 5 -12.62 5.57 16.38
C PHE A 5 -13.85 6.11 15.66
N PHE A 6 -13.94 7.43 15.48
CA PHE A 6 -15.08 8.04 14.78
C PHE A 6 -15.13 7.69 13.29
N ALA A 7 -13.98 7.55 12.63
CA ALA A 7 -13.92 7.11 11.24
C ALA A 7 -14.45 5.67 11.04
N GLY A 8 -14.39 4.82 12.06
CA GLY A 8 -14.92 3.45 12.01
C GLY A 8 -16.42 3.32 12.31
N VAL A 9 -17.04 4.33 12.91
CA VAL A 9 -18.47 4.30 13.29
C VAL A 9 -19.40 4.08 12.08
N PRO A 10 -19.21 4.74 10.92
CA PRO A 10 -20.07 4.50 9.76
C PRO A 10 -20.05 3.04 9.28
N SER A 11 -18.88 2.41 9.23
CA SER A 11 -18.74 0.99 8.85
C SER A 11 -19.36 0.04 9.88
N ALA A 12 -19.30 0.38 11.17
CA ALA A 12 -19.98 -0.39 12.21
C ALA A 12 -21.51 -0.26 12.18
N TYR A 13 -22.02 0.86 11.65
CA TYR A 13 -23.44 1.15 11.57
C TYR A 13 -24.12 0.52 10.33
N SER A 14 -23.41 0.40 9.21
CA SER A 14 -23.96 -0.10 7.95
C SER A 14 -23.04 -1.11 7.29
N LEU A 15 -23.54 -2.34 7.09
CA LEU A 15 -22.84 -3.38 6.34
C LEU A 15 -22.54 -2.95 4.91
N ASN A 16 -23.45 -2.23 4.24
CA ASN A 16 -23.20 -1.75 2.87
C ASN A 16 -22.02 -0.77 2.80
N ILE A 17 -21.83 0.06 3.83
CA ILE A 17 -20.67 0.97 3.92
C ILE A 17 -19.41 0.14 4.14
N ASN A 18 -19.46 -0.80 5.10
CA ASN A 18 -18.34 -1.68 5.38
C ASN A 18 -17.90 -2.47 4.13
N ASP A 19 -18.85 -3.06 3.42
CA ASP A 19 -18.61 -3.89 2.24
C ASP A 19 -18.03 -3.07 1.07
N ASN A 20 -18.53 -1.84 0.85
CA ASN A 20 -17.97 -0.96 -0.15
C ASN A 20 -16.54 -0.52 0.19
N GLN A 21 -16.27 -0.21 1.47
CA GLN A 21 -14.93 0.18 1.91
C GLN A 21 -13.94 -1.01 1.84
N ASP A 22 -14.35 -2.20 2.24
CA ASP A 22 -13.55 -3.43 2.09
C ASP A 22 -13.24 -3.72 0.62
N TRP A 23 -14.24 -3.58 -0.26
CA TRP A 23 -14.07 -3.76 -1.69
C TRP A 23 -13.03 -2.80 -2.30
N VAL A 24 -13.20 -1.49 -2.06
CA VAL A 24 -12.31 -0.47 -2.63
C VAL A 24 -10.91 -0.54 -2.05
N TRP A 25 -10.79 -0.61 -0.72
CA TRP A 25 -9.48 -0.59 -0.06
C TRP A 25 -8.79 -1.94 -0.10
N GLY A 26 -9.52 -3.04 -0.30
CA GLY A 26 -8.95 -4.35 -0.63
C GLY A 26 -8.12 -4.32 -1.91
N VAL A 27 -8.61 -3.64 -2.96
CA VAL A 27 -7.82 -3.39 -4.18
C VAL A 27 -6.61 -2.51 -3.89
N GLY A 28 -6.77 -1.48 -3.04
CA GLY A 28 -5.68 -0.60 -2.60
C GLY A 28 -4.57 -1.35 -1.87
N LEU A 29 -4.90 -2.31 -1.02
CA LEU A 29 -3.95 -3.16 -0.32
C LEU A 29 -3.12 -4.01 -1.29
N LEU A 30 -3.73 -4.59 -2.33
CA LEU A 30 -3.01 -5.33 -3.36
C LEU A 30 -2.08 -4.44 -4.19
N LEU A 31 -2.53 -3.23 -4.55
CA LEU A 31 -1.68 -2.26 -5.25
C LEU A 31 -0.50 -1.79 -4.40
N SER A 32 -0.70 -1.57 -3.10
CA SER A 32 0.38 -1.26 -2.16
C SER A 32 1.41 -2.39 -2.10
N GLY A 33 0.94 -3.63 -1.93
CA GLY A 33 1.80 -4.81 -1.95
C GLY A 33 2.59 -4.96 -3.25
N LEU A 34 1.98 -4.61 -4.40
CA LEU A 34 2.64 -4.63 -5.70
C LEU A 34 3.79 -3.63 -5.77
N PHE A 35 3.58 -2.39 -5.31
CA PHE A 35 4.66 -1.40 -5.27
C PHE A 35 5.81 -1.83 -4.36
N VAL A 36 5.51 -2.42 -3.21
CA VAL A 36 6.52 -2.99 -2.31
C VAL A 36 7.28 -4.12 -3.00
N ALA A 37 6.58 -5.07 -3.64
CA ALA A 37 7.22 -6.17 -4.36
C ALA A 37 8.14 -5.67 -5.48
N ILE A 38 7.72 -4.66 -6.25
CA ILE A 38 8.54 -4.03 -7.30
C ILE A 38 9.78 -3.36 -6.70
N ALA A 39 9.63 -2.63 -5.60
CA ALA A 39 10.76 -1.99 -4.93
C ALA A 39 11.78 -3.02 -4.43
N LEU A 40 11.32 -4.11 -3.82
CA LEU A 40 12.16 -5.22 -3.36
C LEU A 40 12.87 -5.92 -4.51
N MET A 41 12.17 -6.17 -5.62
CA MET A 41 12.76 -6.76 -6.82
C MET A 41 13.86 -5.86 -7.41
N LYS A 42 13.62 -4.54 -7.45
CA LYS A 42 14.61 -3.56 -7.91
C LYS A 42 15.83 -3.47 -6.98
N HIS A 43 15.63 -3.62 -5.68
CA HIS A 43 16.74 -3.66 -4.71
C HIS A 43 17.55 -4.97 -4.79
N GLY A 44 16.92 -6.06 -5.21
CA GLY A 44 17.49 -7.40 -5.32
C GLY A 44 17.03 -8.32 -4.20
N LEU A 45 16.14 -9.27 -4.53
CA LEU A 45 15.47 -10.13 -3.54
C LEU A 45 16.43 -10.98 -2.71
N GLU A 46 17.49 -11.52 -3.31
CA GLU A 46 18.47 -12.32 -2.56
C GLU A 46 19.34 -11.46 -1.65
N LYS A 47 19.62 -10.20 -2.04
CA LYS A 47 20.33 -9.26 -1.19
C LYS A 47 19.48 -8.93 0.04
N VAL A 48 18.21 -8.60 -0.17
CA VAL A 48 17.27 -8.32 0.94
C VAL A 48 17.13 -9.52 1.85
N ARG A 49 16.93 -10.72 1.27
CA ARG A 49 16.76 -11.94 2.07
C ARG A 49 17.99 -12.25 2.92
N ASN A 50 19.20 -12.14 2.37
CA ASN A 50 20.41 -12.54 3.09
C ASN A 50 20.95 -11.46 4.03
N ASN A 51 20.77 -10.18 3.70
CA ASN A 51 21.40 -9.08 4.45
C ASN A 51 20.43 -8.34 5.38
N ASP A 52 19.18 -8.15 4.96
CA ASP A 52 18.20 -7.34 5.70
C ASP A 52 17.24 -8.22 6.52
N ILE A 53 16.87 -9.40 6.01
CA ILE A 53 15.96 -10.33 6.70
C ILE A 53 16.74 -11.33 7.55
N ASN A 54 17.73 -12.02 6.96
CA ASN A 54 18.52 -13.06 7.62
C ASN A 54 19.72 -12.50 8.39
N THR A 55 19.49 -11.44 9.18
CA THR A 55 20.53 -10.80 9.99
C THR A 55 21.16 -11.77 11.01
N PRO A 56 22.37 -11.52 11.52
CA PRO A 56 22.99 -12.35 12.56
C PRO A 56 22.12 -12.57 13.81
N TRP A 57 21.20 -11.63 14.08
CA TRP A 57 20.29 -11.65 15.23
C TRP A 57 18.95 -12.34 14.93
N SER A 58 18.75 -12.81 13.70
CA SER A 58 17.51 -13.51 13.32
C SER A 58 17.56 -14.96 13.80
N ASP A 59 16.70 -15.30 14.76
CA ASP A 59 16.53 -16.67 15.29
C ASP A 59 16.10 -17.67 14.20
N TYR A 60 15.33 -17.20 13.22
CA TYR A 60 14.86 -18.00 12.11
C TYR A 60 15.38 -17.46 10.77
N LYS A 61 15.93 -18.36 9.94
CA LYS A 61 16.45 -18.01 8.61
C LYS A 61 15.42 -18.32 7.54
N ILE A 62 15.02 -17.28 6.81
CA ILE A 62 14.09 -17.35 5.69
C ILE A 62 14.79 -17.94 4.46
N GLY A 63 14.22 -19.00 3.91
CA GLY A 63 14.70 -19.69 2.72
C GLY A 63 14.31 -19.01 1.40
N LYS A 64 14.81 -19.56 0.28
CA LYS A 64 14.59 -19.03 -1.09
C LYS A 64 13.12 -18.96 -1.52
N TRP A 65 12.24 -19.72 -0.87
CA TRP A 65 10.79 -19.69 -1.14
C TRP A 65 10.23 -18.27 -1.01
N TRP A 66 10.73 -17.46 -0.08
CA TRP A 66 10.30 -16.08 0.11
C TRP A 66 10.59 -15.23 -1.11
N SER A 67 11.80 -15.35 -1.68
CA SER A 67 12.19 -14.62 -2.89
C SER A 67 11.31 -15.04 -4.07
N VAL A 68 10.95 -16.33 -4.19
CA VAL A 68 10.01 -16.81 -5.21
C VAL A 68 8.61 -16.21 -5.00
N CYS A 69 8.09 -16.21 -3.77
CA CYS A 69 6.78 -15.62 -3.46
C CYS A 69 6.71 -14.13 -3.81
N VAL A 70 7.73 -13.34 -3.45
CA VAL A 70 7.78 -11.91 -3.78
C VAL A 70 7.89 -11.70 -5.29
N ALA A 71 8.67 -12.53 -5.99
CA ALA A 71 8.79 -12.47 -7.45
C ALA A 71 7.49 -12.84 -8.18
N LEU A 72 6.68 -13.74 -7.61
CA LEU A 72 5.39 -14.14 -8.16
C LEU A 72 4.26 -13.18 -7.77
N PHE A 73 4.45 -12.34 -6.74
CA PHE A 73 3.42 -11.42 -6.26
C PHE A 73 2.78 -10.56 -7.36
N PRO A 74 3.54 -9.95 -8.31
CA PRO A 74 2.94 -9.18 -9.39
C PRO A 74 1.98 -9.98 -10.26
N VAL A 75 2.29 -11.26 -10.52
CA VAL A 75 1.43 -12.16 -11.29
C VAL A 75 0.13 -12.40 -10.53
N PHE A 76 0.22 -12.72 -9.23
CA PHE A 76 -0.97 -12.91 -8.41
C PHE A 76 -1.83 -11.65 -8.32
N THR A 77 -1.22 -10.46 -8.18
CA THR A 77 -1.96 -9.20 -8.18
C THR A 77 -2.77 -9.01 -9.46
N VAL A 78 -2.15 -9.23 -10.64
CA VAL A 78 -2.85 -9.09 -11.92
C VAL A 78 -3.97 -10.11 -12.07
N VAL A 79 -3.74 -11.37 -11.68
CA VAL A 79 -4.74 -12.43 -11.76
C VAL A 79 -5.94 -12.14 -10.85
N ILE A 80 -5.70 -11.77 -9.59
CA ILE A 80 -6.77 -11.52 -8.62
C ILE A 80 -7.56 -10.26 -8.99
N ILE A 81 -6.89 -9.15 -9.32
CA ILE A 81 -7.58 -7.92 -9.72
C ILE A 81 -8.35 -8.14 -11.02
N GLY A 82 -7.78 -8.84 -12.00
CA GLY A 82 -8.47 -9.18 -13.24
C GLY A 82 -9.71 -10.03 -13.01
N TRP A 83 -9.60 -11.03 -12.12
CA TRP A 83 -10.74 -11.86 -11.72
C TRP A 83 -11.81 -11.06 -10.99
N TRP A 84 -11.45 -10.17 -10.07
CA TRP A 84 -12.37 -9.30 -9.35
C TRP A 84 -13.10 -8.32 -10.27
N ILE A 85 -12.40 -7.72 -11.23
CA ILE A 85 -13.03 -6.85 -12.25
C ILE A 85 -14.05 -7.66 -13.06
N TRP A 86 -13.66 -8.84 -13.53
CA TRP A 86 -14.58 -9.73 -14.25
C TRP A 86 -15.81 -10.08 -13.40
N GLN A 87 -15.59 -10.44 -12.13
CA GLN A 87 -16.66 -10.79 -11.20
C GLN A 87 -17.61 -9.60 -10.96
N ALA A 88 -17.08 -8.40 -10.74
CA ALA A 88 -17.87 -7.18 -10.58
C ALA A 88 -18.74 -6.88 -11.81
N ILE A 89 -18.20 -7.09 -13.02
CA ILE A 89 -18.97 -6.96 -14.27
C ILE A 89 -20.11 -7.98 -14.34
N THR A 90 -19.87 -9.22 -13.90
CA THR A 90 -20.92 -10.26 -13.89
C THR A 90 -21.98 -10.03 -12.83
N TRP A 91 -21.65 -9.40 -11.71
CA TRP A 91 -22.60 -9.05 -10.65
C TRP A 91 -23.53 -7.90 -11.04
N TYR A 92 -23.04 -6.93 -11.82
CA TYR A 92 -23.79 -5.76 -12.25
C TYR A 92 -23.83 -5.65 -13.79
N PRO A 93 -24.49 -6.60 -14.50
CA PRO A 93 -24.58 -6.53 -15.95
C PRO A 93 -25.31 -5.25 -16.37
N GLY A 94 -24.65 -4.41 -17.16
CA GLY A 94 -25.18 -3.11 -17.63
C GLY A 94 -24.88 -1.91 -16.72
N ASN A 95 -24.63 -2.12 -15.43
CA ASN A 95 -24.40 -1.04 -14.43
C ASN A 95 -23.04 -1.15 -13.72
N TRP A 96 -22.13 -2.01 -14.17
CA TRP A 96 -20.81 -2.26 -13.55
C TRP A 96 -19.90 -1.02 -13.41
N TRP A 97 -20.21 0.07 -14.11
CA TRP A 97 -19.52 1.37 -14.01
C TRP A 97 -20.21 2.37 -13.06
N ASP A 98 -21.41 2.06 -12.56
CA ASP A 98 -22.13 2.94 -11.65
C ASP A 98 -21.40 3.00 -10.28
N PRO A 99 -20.92 4.17 -9.84
CA PRO A 99 -20.17 4.29 -8.59
C PRO A 99 -21.04 4.20 -7.34
N THR A 100 -22.36 4.19 -7.48
CA THR A 100 -23.31 4.03 -6.37
C THR A 100 -23.53 2.57 -5.97
N GLU A 101 -23.15 1.65 -6.85
CA GLU A 101 -23.21 0.21 -6.59
C GLU A 101 -22.06 -0.24 -5.66
N ILE A 102 -22.39 -1.12 -4.71
CA ILE A 102 -21.50 -1.49 -3.59
C ILE A 102 -20.19 -2.13 -4.08
N PHE A 103 -20.30 -3.10 -5.01
CA PHE A 103 -19.14 -3.87 -5.52
C PHE A 103 -18.79 -3.57 -6.97
N SER A 104 -19.11 -2.36 -7.47
CA SER A 104 -18.83 -2.02 -8.86
C SER A 104 -17.35 -1.68 -9.10
N VAL A 105 -16.94 -1.63 -10.37
CA VAL A 105 -15.62 -1.09 -10.73
C VAL A 105 -15.66 0.44 -10.65
N GLY A 106 -16.82 1.04 -10.93
CA GLY A 106 -17.02 2.49 -10.86
C GLY A 106 -16.71 3.08 -9.48
N THR A 107 -17.14 2.42 -8.40
CA THR A 107 -16.92 2.92 -7.04
C THR A 107 -15.42 2.92 -6.67
N ILE A 108 -14.65 1.93 -7.12
CA ILE A 108 -13.19 1.90 -6.96
C ILE A 108 -12.56 3.12 -7.66
N ILE A 109 -12.88 3.32 -8.94
CA ILE A 109 -12.29 4.39 -9.75
C ILE A 109 -12.58 5.76 -9.13
N VAL A 110 -13.83 6.02 -8.74
CA VAL A 110 -14.24 7.31 -8.17
C VAL A 110 -13.53 7.56 -6.85
N GLN A 111 -13.49 6.59 -5.94
CA GLN A 111 -12.85 6.77 -4.63
C GLN A 111 -11.33 6.95 -4.76
N PHE A 112 -10.67 6.23 -5.66
CA PHE A 112 -9.24 6.43 -5.94
C PHE A 112 -8.97 7.79 -6.58
N ALA A 113 -9.83 8.25 -7.52
CA ALA A 113 -9.70 9.57 -8.11
C ALA A 113 -9.83 10.68 -7.05
N ILE A 114 -10.77 10.53 -6.11
CA ILE A 114 -10.91 11.43 -4.95
C ILE A 114 -9.64 11.40 -4.10
N LEU A 115 -9.12 10.22 -3.75
CA LEU A 115 -7.89 10.09 -2.97
C LEU A 115 -6.71 10.77 -3.65
N ILE A 116 -6.52 10.52 -4.96
CA ILE A 116 -5.45 11.12 -5.75
C ILE A 116 -5.61 12.65 -5.79
N GLY A 117 -6.83 13.14 -6.01
CA GLY A 117 -7.15 14.56 -5.99
C GLY A 117 -6.78 15.21 -4.66
N ILE A 118 -7.21 14.62 -3.54
CA ILE A 118 -6.86 15.10 -2.19
C ILE A 118 -5.34 15.07 -1.97
N SER A 119 -4.67 14.00 -2.39
CA SER A 119 -3.23 13.84 -2.23
C SER A 119 -2.46 14.92 -2.99
N LEU A 120 -2.83 15.21 -4.23
CA LEU A 120 -2.21 16.26 -5.04
C LEU A 120 -2.46 17.65 -4.47
N LEU A 121 -3.69 17.95 -4.03
CA LEU A 121 -4.04 19.25 -3.44
C LEU A 121 -3.31 19.49 -2.11
N THR A 122 -3.15 18.44 -1.31
CA THR A 122 -2.49 18.53 0.01
C THR A 122 -0.97 18.38 -0.06
N ASN A 123 -0.41 17.98 -1.21
CA ASN A 123 1.02 17.65 -1.35
C ASN A 123 1.95 18.77 -0.87
N ASN A 124 1.79 19.98 -1.41
CA ASN A 124 2.67 21.10 -1.06
C ASN A 124 2.44 21.58 0.38
N TRP A 125 1.21 21.49 0.87
CA TRP A 125 0.88 21.85 2.25
C TRP A 125 1.53 20.89 3.25
N LEU A 126 1.50 19.58 2.96
CA LEU A 126 2.19 18.56 3.76
C LEU A 126 3.70 18.72 3.67
N ALA A 127 4.25 18.92 2.47
CA ALA A 127 5.68 19.11 2.26
C ALA A 127 6.23 20.29 3.06
N ASN A 128 5.50 21.41 3.11
CA ASN A 128 5.90 22.59 3.86
C ASN A 128 5.83 22.41 5.40
N LYS A 129 5.14 21.37 5.88
CA LYS A 129 5.09 21.03 7.31
C LYS A 129 6.18 20.05 7.73
N ILE A 130 6.87 19.43 6.79
CA ILE A 130 8.00 18.56 7.08
C ILE A 130 9.21 19.47 7.32
N GLY A 131 9.79 19.37 8.53
CA GLY A 131 11.03 20.08 8.87
C GLY A 131 12.21 19.61 8.02
N GLN A 132 13.30 20.38 7.96
CA GLN A 132 14.52 19.91 7.31
C GLN A 132 14.97 18.62 7.98
N GLY A 133 15.15 17.57 7.17
CA GLY A 133 15.68 16.30 7.67
C GLY A 133 17.08 16.53 8.23
N HIS A 134 17.29 16.12 9.47
CA HIS A 134 18.61 16.17 10.11
C HIS A 134 19.54 15.18 9.41
N ASP A 135 20.59 15.66 8.76
CA ASP A 135 21.57 14.79 8.13
C ASP A 135 22.41 14.10 9.22
N ILE A 136 22.06 12.86 9.50
CA ILE A 136 22.75 11.99 10.46
C ILE A 136 24.22 11.74 10.09
N MET A 137 24.61 11.91 8.82
CA MET A 137 26.00 11.78 8.40
C MET A 137 26.80 13.06 8.69
N GLU A 138 26.16 14.23 8.57
CA GLU A 138 26.82 15.49 8.89
C GLU A 138 27.15 15.58 10.38
N SER A 139 26.25 15.12 11.26
CA SER A 139 26.51 15.05 12.70
C SER A 139 27.62 14.07 13.08
N ALA A 140 27.65 12.90 12.44
CA ALA A 140 28.72 11.93 12.65
C ALA A 140 30.08 12.46 12.20
N LEU A 141 30.12 13.23 11.10
CA LEU A 141 31.35 13.85 10.59
C LEU A 141 31.82 15.00 11.49
N GLU A 142 30.92 15.80 12.07
CA GLU A 142 31.27 16.83 13.04
C GLU A 142 31.85 16.25 14.33
N GLU A 143 31.27 15.16 14.86
CA GLU A 143 31.79 14.47 16.05
C GLU A 143 33.20 13.91 15.81
N ILE A 144 33.43 13.29 14.64
CA ILE A 144 34.76 12.80 14.24
C ILE A 144 35.77 13.96 14.07
N ARG A 145 35.32 15.11 13.56
CA ARG A 145 36.18 16.29 13.38
C ARG A 145 36.49 17.01 14.69
N GLY A 146 35.54 17.05 15.64
CA GLY A 146 35.72 17.67 16.96
C GLY A 146 36.43 16.79 17.99
N SER A 147 36.56 15.48 17.72
CA SER A 147 37.34 14.53 18.52
C SER A 147 38.85 14.53 18.17
N LYS A 148 39.30 15.33 17.20
CA LYS A 148 40.72 15.52 16.86
C LYS A 148 41.26 16.83 17.42
#